data_AF-A0A1J4XXI0-F1
#
_entry.id   AF-A0A1J4XXI0-F1
#
_cell.length_a   1.000
_cell.length_b   1.000
_cell.length_c   1.000
_cell.angle_alpha   90.00
_cell.angle_beta   90.00
_cell.angle_gamma   90.00
#
_symmetry.space_group_name_H-M   'P 1'
#
loop_
_entity.id
_entity.type
_entity.pdbx_description
1 polymer ?
#
loop_
_entity_poly.entity_id
_entity_poly.type
_entity_poly.pdbx_seq_one_letter_code
_entity_poly.pdbx_strand_id
1 'polypeptide(L)'
;MEPLVHLFLPVMLVLALYPRMEKRLVWGLCFLTVIPDLDVVVGHRSLLHNLLFVLLVAGGIWLAGRKTMGEERARIASYLALFYLGSHLLLDIGSPGVPLFYPFSDHLYGFNFYLLTTAVNGLGNGLGLRAQGSIINNPLQAATAMTDAPAVTTLGVVLVVLVLLLLVGRKLFKERRAPPKP
;
A
#
# COMPACT_ATOMS: atom_id res chain seq x y z
N MET A 1 9.11 -4.54 -7.35
CA MET A 1 8.25 -4.62 -6.17
C MET A 1 9.18 -4.43 -5.00
N GLU A 2 8.73 -3.70 -3.98
CA GLU A 2 9.48 -3.52 -2.74
C GLU A 2 8.76 -4.28 -1.62
N PRO A 3 8.93 -5.62 -1.49
CA PRO A 3 8.10 -6.42 -0.60
C PRO A 3 8.16 -5.94 0.85
N LEU A 4 9.31 -5.39 1.26
CA LEU A 4 9.48 -4.82 2.60
C LEU A 4 8.61 -3.57 2.79
N VAL A 5 8.51 -2.69 1.80
CA VAL A 5 7.64 -1.49 1.89
C VAL A 5 6.18 -1.90 1.87
N HIS A 6 5.81 -2.85 1.00
CA HIS A 6 4.46 -3.40 0.93
C HIS A 6 4.04 -4.07 2.23
N LEU A 7 4.97 -4.73 2.94
CA LEU A 7 4.70 -5.32 4.25
C LEU A 7 4.64 -4.29 5.38
N PHE A 8 5.71 -3.52 5.56
CA PHE A 8 5.88 -2.69 6.75
C PHE A 8 4.98 -1.45 6.72
N LEU A 9 4.83 -0.79 5.57
CA LEU A 9 4.11 0.47 5.50
C LEU A 9 2.63 0.31 5.90
N PRO A 10 1.86 -0.66 5.35
CA PRO A 10 0.46 -0.84 5.73
C PRO A 10 0.30 -1.32 7.17
N VAL A 11 1.12 -2.27 7.62
CA VAL A 11 1.06 -2.80 9.00
C VAL A 11 1.34 -1.69 10.00
N MET A 12 2.38 -0.89 9.77
CA MET A 12 2.74 0.24 10.63
C MET A 12 1.67 1.31 10.62
N LEU A 13 1.06 1.62 9.47
CA LEU A 13 -0.02 2.60 9.39
C LEU A 13 -1.24 2.17 10.21
N VAL A 14 -1.62 0.88 10.14
CA VAL A 14 -2.70 0.32 10.98
C VAL A 14 -2.38 0.47 12.45
N LEU A 15 -1.18 0.09 12.88
CA LEU A 15 -0.77 0.19 14.29
C LEU A 15 -0.66 1.66 14.75
N ALA A 16 -0.31 2.58 13.86
CA ALA A 16 -0.20 4.00 14.14
C ALA A 16 -1.56 4.68 14.30
N LEU A 17 -2.49 4.40 13.38
CA LEU A 17 -3.82 5.01 13.37
C LEU A 17 -4.76 4.32 14.37
N TYR A 18 -4.66 2.99 14.51
CA TYR A 18 -5.54 2.16 15.34
C TYR A 18 -4.75 1.38 16.41
N PRO A 19 -4.12 2.05 17.38
CA PRO A 19 -3.24 1.42 18.38
C PRO A 19 -3.96 0.47 19.35
N ARG A 20 -5.30 0.57 19.45
CA ARG A 20 -6.14 -0.30 20.30
C ARG A 20 -6.63 -1.53 19.54
N MET A 21 -6.30 -1.67 18.26
CA MET A 21 -6.68 -2.82 17.45
C MET A 21 -6.01 -4.10 17.96
N GLU A 22 -6.69 -5.24 17.79
CA GLU A 22 -6.18 -6.54 18.20
C GLU A 22 -4.90 -6.88 17.42
N LYS A 23 -3.75 -6.83 18.09
CA LYS A 23 -2.44 -7.08 17.46
C LYS A 23 -2.33 -8.47 16.83
N ARG A 24 -2.97 -9.48 17.42
CA ARG A 24 -2.99 -10.84 16.86
C ARG A 24 -3.66 -10.88 15.49
N LEU A 25 -4.72 -10.09 15.30
CA LEU A 25 -5.41 -10.00 14.02
C LEU A 25 -4.59 -9.23 12.98
N VAL A 26 -3.99 -8.11 13.41
CA VAL A 26 -3.09 -7.28 12.58
C VAL A 26 -1.91 -8.10 12.05
N TRP A 27 -1.16 -8.76 12.95
CA TRP A 27 -0.03 -9.59 12.56
C TRP A 27 -0.46 -10.90 11.90
N GLY A 28 -1.58 -11.49 12.31
CA GLY A 28 -2.09 -12.72 11.72
C GLY A 28 -2.50 -12.58 10.25
N LEU A 29 -2.91 -11.38 9.83
CA LEU A 29 -3.30 -11.09 8.45
C LEU A 29 -2.21 -10.35 7.66
N CYS A 30 -1.06 -10.01 8.25
CA CYS A 30 -0.06 -9.18 7.58
C CYS A 30 0.50 -9.83 6.31
N PHE A 31 0.52 -11.17 6.22
CA PHE A 31 0.98 -11.89 5.03
C PHE A 31 0.16 -11.53 3.77
N LEU A 32 -1.10 -11.09 3.93
CA LEU A 32 -1.92 -10.60 2.82
C LEU A 32 -1.27 -9.41 2.09
N THR A 33 -0.42 -8.62 2.74
CA THR A 33 0.28 -7.51 2.11
C THR A 33 1.30 -7.93 1.05
N VAL A 34 1.81 -9.16 1.11
CA VAL A 34 2.86 -9.67 0.19
C VAL A 34 2.37 -10.81 -0.69
N ILE A 35 1.14 -11.29 -0.49
CA ILE A 35 0.56 -12.31 -1.36
C ILE A 35 0.54 -11.87 -2.83
N PRO A 36 0.16 -10.63 -3.19
CA PRO A 36 0.17 -10.22 -4.58
C PRO A 36 1.53 -10.41 -5.24
N ASP A 37 2.64 -10.13 -4.54
CA ASP A 37 4.02 -10.33 -5.07
C ASP A 37 4.29 -11.77 -5.55
N LEU A 38 3.54 -12.77 -5.05
CA LEU A 38 3.66 -14.16 -5.50
C LEU A 38 3.21 -14.38 -6.95
N ASP A 39 2.56 -13.40 -7.59
CA ASP A 39 2.24 -13.44 -9.03
C ASP A 39 3.48 -13.65 -9.91
N VAL A 40 4.65 -13.21 -9.44
CA VAL A 40 5.93 -13.45 -10.12
C VAL A 40 6.19 -14.95 -10.32
N VAL A 41 5.70 -15.80 -9.40
CA VAL A 41 5.85 -17.25 -9.47
C VAL A 41 4.78 -17.90 -10.35
N VAL A 42 3.58 -17.33 -10.44
CA VAL A 42 2.41 -17.97 -11.08
C VAL A 42 2.28 -17.62 -12.56
N GLY A 43 3.06 -16.66 -13.07
CA GLY A 43 3.21 -16.46 -14.52
C GLY A 43 2.62 -15.15 -15.04
N HIS A 44 3.11 -14.04 -14.47
CA HIS A 44 2.83 -12.64 -14.81
C HIS A 44 1.83 -11.95 -13.88
N ARG A 45 2.13 -10.68 -13.64
CA ARG A 45 1.68 -9.76 -12.59
C ARG A 45 0.18 -9.42 -12.64
N SER A 46 -0.70 -10.40 -12.83
CA SER A 46 -2.13 -10.22 -13.13
C SER A 46 -3.13 -10.95 -12.23
N LEU A 47 -2.84 -12.16 -11.76
CA LEU A 47 -3.85 -12.98 -11.07
C LEU A 47 -4.13 -12.51 -9.64
N LEU A 48 -3.08 -12.08 -8.95
CA LEU A 48 -3.15 -11.63 -7.56
C LEU A 48 -3.13 -10.09 -7.44
N HIS A 49 -2.76 -9.38 -8.50
CA HIS A 49 -2.70 -7.91 -8.58
C HIS A 49 -3.95 -7.26 -9.22
N ASN A 50 -5.16 -7.71 -8.87
CA ASN A 50 -6.39 -7.12 -9.42
C ASN A 50 -7.45 -6.91 -8.34
N LEU A 51 -8.39 -6.00 -8.62
CA LEU A 51 -9.46 -5.64 -7.69
C LEU A 51 -10.36 -6.85 -7.35
N LEU A 52 -10.59 -7.73 -8.31
CA LEU A 52 -11.42 -8.91 -8.10
C LEU A 52 -10.81 -9.82 -7.02
N PHE A 53 -9.49 -10.08 -7.07
CA PHE A 53 -8.77 -10.85 -6.06
C PHE A 53 -8.91 -10.22 -4.67
N VAL A 54 -8.73 -8.91 -4.55
CA VAL A 54 -8.89 -8.16 -3.29
C VAL A 54 -10.28 -8.37 -2.70
N LEU A 55 -11.32 -8.18 -3.52
CA LEU A 55 -12.71 -8.31 -3.10
C LEU A 55 -13.07 -9.75 -2.72
N LEU A 56 -12.59 -10.73 -3.49
CA LEU A 56 -12.84 -12.15 -3.22
C LEU A 56 -12.18 -12.60 -1.91
N VAL A 57 -10.93 -12.23 -1.66
CA VAL A 57 -10.23 -12.60 -0.41
C VAL A 57 -10.88 -11.92 0.79
N ALA A 58 -11.14 -10.62 0.72
CA ALA A 58 -11.77 -9.90 1.82
C ALA A 58 -13.21 -10.40 2.10
N GLY A 59 -14.00 -10.63 1.05
CA GLY A 59 -15.34 -11.19 1.15
C GLY A 59 -15.32 -12.62 1.70
N GLY A 60 -14.37 -13.45 1.24
CA GLY A 60 -14.16 -14.81 1.72
C GLY A 60 -13.82 -14.85 3.21
N ILE A 61 -12.93 -13.97 3.68
CA ILE A 61 -12.59 -13.84 5.11
C ILE A 61 -13.83 -13.46 5.92
N TRP A 62 -14.66 -12.52 5.45
CA TRP A 62 -15.89 -12.16 6.13
C TRP A 62 -16.89 -13.32 6.21
N LEU A 63 -17.16 -13.98 5.07
CA LEU A 63 -18.12 -15.08 4.98
C LEU A 63 -17.70 -16.30 5.80
N ALA A 64 -16.42 -16.66 5.77
CA ALA A 64 -15.89 -17.76 6.58
C ALA A 64 -15.81 -17.39 8.08
N GLY A 65 -15.47 -16.13 8.36
CA GLY A 65 -15.28 -15.64 9.72
C GLY A 65 -16.58 -15.41 10.49
N ARG A 66 -17.66 -14.95 9.84
CA ARG A 66 -18.87 -14.48 10.54
C ARG A 66 -19.48 -15.51 11.49
N LYS A 67 -19.33 -16.82 11.20
CA LYS A 67 -19.81 -17.92 12.05
C LYS A 67 -18.77 -18.42 13.06
N THR A 68 -17.48 -18.31 12.75
CA THR A 68 -16.39 -18.96 13.51
C THR A 68 -15.75 -18.02 14.53
N MET A 69 -15.54 -16.76 14.16
CA MET A 69 -14.91 -15.73 15.01
C MET A 69 -15.89 -14.67 15.52
N GLY A 70 -17.16 -14.74 15.11
CA GLY A 70 -18.19 -13.74 15.36
C GLY A 70 -18.20 -12.63 14.31
N GLU A 71 -19.38 -12.04 14.11
CA GLU A 71 -19.65 -11.10 13.01
C GLU A 71 -18.78 -9.84 13.06
N GLU A 72 -18.62 -9.24 14.23
CA GLU A 72 -17.81 -8.02 14.38
C GLU A 72 -16.33 -8.28 14.06
N ARG A 73 -15.77 -9.36 14.60
CA ARG A 73 -14.36 -9.71 14.39
C ARG A 73 -14.09 -10.09 12.95
N ALA A 74 -15.01 -10.81 12.32
CA ALA A 74 -14.94 -11.15 10.89
C ALA A 74 -14.99 -9.90 10.00
N ARG A 75 -15.83 -8.92 10.36
CA ARG A 75 -15.90 -7.63 9.65
C ARG A 75 -14.57 -6.87 9.75
N ILE A 76 -13.97 -6.79 10.94
CA ILE A 76 -12.66 -6.15 11.12
C ILE A 76 -11.57 -6.89 10.33
N ALA A 77 -11.56 -8.22 10.34
CA ALA A 77 -10.64 -9.04 9.58
C ALA A 77 -10.75 -8.79 8.07
N SER A 78 -11.99 -8.68 7.55
CA SER A 78 -12.26 -8.34 6.16
C SER A 78 -11.76 -6.94 5.77
N TYR A 79 -11.97 -5.94 6.63
CA TYR A 79 -11.46 -4.59 6.39
C TYR A 79 -9.93 -4.54 6.42
N LEU A 80 -9.29 -5.30 7.30
CA LEU A 80 -7.83 -5.45 7.28
C LEU A 80 -7.34 -6.09 5.99
N ALA A 81 -8.04 -7.12 5.50
CA ALA A 81 -7.72 -7.74 4.21
C ALA A 81 -7.86 -6.76 3.04
N LEU A 82 -8.98 -6.01 2.97
CA LEU A 82 -9.17 -4.94 1.97
C LEU A 82 -8.04 -3.92 2.04
N PHE A 83 -7.69 -3.50 3.26
CA PHE A 83 -6.64 -2.50 3.45
C PHE A 83 -5.27 -3.03 3.03
N TYR A 84 -4.88 -4.25 3.44
CA TYR A 84 -3.59 -4.82 3.09
C TYR A 84 -3.46 -5.08 1.59
N LEU A 85 -4.41 -5.77 0.99
CA LEU A 85 -4.38 -6.07 -0.44
C LEU A 85 -4.60 -4.81 -1.29
N GLY A 86 -5.50 -3.92 -0.87
CA GLY A 86 -5.75 -2.65 -1.56
C GLY A 86 -4.56 -1.70 -1.48
N SER A 87 -3.88 -1.63 -0.33
CA SER A 87 -2.65 -0.85 -0.19
C SER A 87 -1.55 -1.36 -1.12
N HIS A 88 -1.50 -2.66 -1.37
CA HIS A 88 -0.57 -3.22 -2.35
C HIS A 88 -0.84 -2.68 -3.75
N LEU A 89 -2.10 -2.73 -4.21
CA LEU A 89 -2.49 -2.16 -5.51
C LEU A 89 -2.20 -0.65 -5.60
N LEU A 90 -2.41 0.08 -4.50
CA LEU A 90 -2.14 1.52 -4.47
C LEU A 90 -0.64 1.84 -4.52
N LEU A 91 0.20 1.06 -3.84
CA LEU A 91 1.65 1.24 -3.88
C LEU A 91 2.22 0.94 -5.28
N ASP A 92 1.59 0.01 -6.00
CA ASP A 92 1.95 -0.35 -7.36
C ASP A 92 1.23 0.46 -8.46
N ILE A 93 0.43 1.48 -8.12
CA ILE A 93 -0.35 2.28 -9.11
C ILE A 93 0.52 3.09 -10.07
N GLY A 94 1.81 3.25 -9.78
CA GLY A 94 2.78 3.91 -10.66
C GLY A 94 3.16 3.05 -11.87
N SER A 95 4.04 3.56 -12.74
CA SER A 95 4.51 2.84 -13.94
C SER A 95 5.06 1.44 -13.59
N PRO A 96 4.62 0.35 -14.28
CA PRO A 96 3.86 0.32 -15.53
C PRO A 96 2.33 0.31 -15.37
N GLY A 97 1.82 0.37 -14.13
CA GLY A 97 0.42 0.28 -13.75
C GLY A 97 0.06 -1.10 -13.15
N VAL A 98 -1.19 -1.23 -12.73
CA VAL A 98 -1.77 -2.44 -12.12
C VAL A 98 -2.90 -2.97 -13.01
N PRO A 99 -3.02 -4.29 -13.23
CA PRO A 99 -4.13 -4.87 -13.99
C PRO A 99 -5.43 -4.90 -13.19
N LEU A 100 -5.94 -3.72 -12.85
CA LEU A 100 -7.01 -3.51 -11.89
C LEU A 100 -8.28 -4.32 -12.19
N PHE A 101 -8.60 -4.50 -13.47
CA PHE A 101 -9.82 -5.17 -13.94
C PHE A 101 -9.58 -6.55 -14.57
N TYR A 102 -8.40 -7.15 -14.42
CA TYR A 102 -8.16 -8.52 -14.86
C TYR A 102 -9.12 -9.50 -14.14
N PRO A 103 -9.67 -10.53 -14.80
CA PRO A 103 -9.46 -10.97 -16.19
C PRO A 103 -10.40 -10.32 -17.23
N PHE A 104 -11.14 -9.27 -16.87
CA PHE A 104 -12.09 -8.62 -17.77
C PHE A 104 -11.44 -7.57 -18.70
N SER A 105 -10.18 -7.22 -18.45
CA SER A 105 -9.40 -6.27 -19.26
C SER A 105 -7.93 -6.68 -19.27
N ASP A 106 -7.32 -6.63 -20.45
CA ASP A 106 -5.89 -6.88 -20.67
C ASP A 106 -5.05 -5.59 -20.61
N HIS A 107 -5.48 -4.62 -19.79
CA HIS A 107 -4.82 -3.33 -19.60
C HIS A 107 -4.35 -3.13 -18.16
N LEU A 108 -3.24 -2.42 -18.03
CA LEU A 108 -2.67 -1.89 -16.80
C LEU A 108 -3.14 -0.45 -16.61
N TYR A 109 -3.66 -0.16 -15.43
CA TYR A 109 -4.16 1.16 -15.05
C TYR A 109 -3.27 1.74 -13.98
N GLY A 110 -2.95 3.02 -14.10
CA GLY A 110 -2.09 3.68 -13.14
C GLY A 110 -2.09 5.19 -13.24
N PHE A 111 -1.30 5.81 -12.38
CA PHE A 111 -1.15 7.24 -12.32
C PHE A 111 0.27 7.58 -11.87
N ASN A 112 0.96 8.41 -12.65
CA ASN A 112 2.22 9.02 -12.23
C ASN A 112 1.99 10.48 -11.85
N PHE A 113 2.70 10.92 -10.81
CA PHE A 113 2.72 12.31 -10.37
C PHE A 113 4.16 12.76 -10.13
N TYR A 114 4.50 13.90 -10.69
CA TYR A 114 5.83 14.49 -10.62
C TYR A 114 5.73 15.92 -10.08
N LEU A 115 6.59 16.25 -9.12
CA LEU A 115 6.87 17.62 -8.70
C LEU A 115 8.23 18.01 -9.28
N LEU A 116 8.21 18.91 -10.25
CA LEU A 116 9.39 19.37 -10.97
C LEU A 116 9.78 20.75 -10.46
N THR A 117 11.05 20.92 -10.08
CA THR A 117 11.62 22.24 -9.80
C THR A 117 12.08 22.86 -11.11
N THR A 118 11.51 24.00 -11.48
CA THR A 118 11.94 24.74 -12.67
C THR A 118 12.80 25.93 -12.24
N ALA A 119 14.06 25.95 -12.68
CA ALA A 119 14.88 27.14 -12.61
C ALA A 119 14.38 28.14 -13.66
N VAL A 120 13.85 29.28 -13.21
CA VAL A 120 13.50 30.37 -14.12
C VAL A 120 14.79 31.14 -14.40
N ASN A 121 15.41 30.90 -15.57
CA ASN A 121 16.61 31.64 -15.95
C ASN A 121 16.24 33.08 -16.29
N GLY A 122 16.72 34.03 -15.48
CA GLY A 122 16.59 35.45 -15.73
C GLY A 122 16.78 36.30 -14.48
N LEU A 123 18.02 36.39 -13.98
CA LEU A 123 18.54 37.46 -13.10
C LEU A 123 17.78 37.83 -11.80
N GLY A 124 16.72 37.10 -11.43
CA GLY A 124 15.95 37.30 -10.20
C GLY A 124 15.40 35.96 -9.68
N ASN A 125 15.90 35.53 -8.53
CA ASN A 125 15.71 34.19 -7.95
C ASN A 125 14.23 33.83 -7.72
N GLY A 126 13.70 32.94 -8.56
CA GLY A 126 12.45 32.23 -8.32
C GLY A 126 12.65 30.73 -8.49
N LEU A 127 12.45 29.96 -7.41
CA LEU A 127 12.23 28.52 -7.49
C LEU A 127 10.77 28.31 -7.88
N GLY A 128 10.54 27.89 -9.13
CA GLY A 128 9.22 27.44 -9.57
C GLY A 128 8.99 25.98 -9.17
N LEU A 129 7.80 25.68 -8.66
CA LEU A 129 7.33 24.30 -8.48
C LEU A 129 6.24 24.03 -9.51
N ARG A 130 6.42 23.00 -10.33
CA ARG A 130 5.43 22.53 -11.28
C ARG A 130 4.98 21.13 -10.91
N ALA A 131 3.68 20.96 -10.68
CA ALA A 131 3.06 19.64 -10.55
C ALA A 131 2.65 19.13 -11.94
N GLN A 132 2.95 17.87 -12.25
CA GLN A 132 2.54 17.20 -13.48
C GLN A 132 2.00 15.80 -13.15
N GLY A 133 0.80 15.48 -13.61
CA GLY A 133 0.21 14.16 -13.50
C GLY A 133 0.02 13.52 -14.87
N SER A 134 0.13 12.20 -14.96
CA SER A 134 -0.19 11.44 -16.17
C SER A 134 -0.90 10.13 -15.83
N ILE A 135 -1.95 9.80 -16.58
CA ILE A 135 -2.65 8.52 -16.47
C ILE A 135 -1.88 7.47 -17.27
N ILE A 136 -1.77 6.27 -16.70
CA ILE A 136 -1.14 5.11 -17.34
C ILE A 136 -2.25 4.19 -17.82
N ASN A 137 -2.17 3.81 -19.09
CA ASN A 137 -3.04 2.82 -19.71
C ASN A 137 -2.20 2.00 -20.69
N ASN A 138 -1.51 0.99 -20.17
CA ASN A 138 -0.59 0.15 -20.93
C ASN A 138 -1.21 -1.23 -21.19
N PRO A 139 -0.86 -1.93 -22.28
CA PRO A 139 -1.24 -3.33 -22.44
C PRO A 139 -0.59 -4.19 -21.33
N LEU A 140 -1.24 -5.28 -20.93
CA LEU A 140 -0.74 -6.21 -19.90
C LEU A 140 0.68 -6.72 -20.18
N GLN A 141 1.04 -6.85 -21.46
CA GLN A 141 2.38 -7.22 -21.94
C GLN A 141 3.48 -6.24 -21.46
N ALA A 142 3.15 -4.99 -21.16
CA ALA A 142 4.12 -4.03 -20.62
C ALA A 142 4.57 -4.39 -19.19
N ALA A 143 3.74 -5.10 -18.41
CA ALA A 143 4.13 -5.56 -17.08
C ALA A 143 5.13 -6.72 -17.14
N THR A 144 5.13 -7.50 -18.22
CA THR A 144 6.03 -8.66 -18.38
C THR A 144 7.39 -8.26 -18.94
N ALA A 145 7.46 -7.12 -19.62
CA ALA A 145 8.71 -6.54 -20.13
C ALA A 145 9.59 -5.90 -19.05
N MET A 146 9.04 -5.57 -17.88
CA MET A 146 9.83 -5.05 -16.74
C MET A 146 10.41 -6.21 -15.93
N THR A 147 11.66 -6.57 -16.21
CA THR A 147 12.40 -7.62 -15.49
C THR A 147 13.06 -7.10 -14.21
N ASP A 148 13.36 -5.80 -14.17
CA ASP A 148 14.09 -5.19 -13.06
C ASP A 148 13.15 -4.32 -12.25
N ALA A 149 12.89 -4.73 -11.01
CA ALA A 149 12.14 -3.92 -10.07
C ALA A 149 12.99 -3.73 -8.80
N PRO A 150 13.26 -2.48 -8.39
CA PRO A 150 14.11 -2.23 -7.23
C PRO A 150 13.46 -2.87 -5.99
N ALA A 151 14.26 -3.59 -5.20
CA ALA A 151 13.81 -4.21 -3.96
C ALA A 151 13.52 -3.18 -2.85
N VAL A 152 14.16 -2.00 -2.95
CA VAL A 152 13.99 -0.84 -2.06
C VAL A 152 14.24 0.44 -2.89
N THR A 153 13.33 1.42 -2.82
CA THR A 153 13.55 2.77 -3.36
C THR A 153 13.72 3.79 -2.25
N THR A 154 14.37 4.91 -2.57
CA THR A 154 14.51 6.06 -1.67
C THR A 154 13.15 6.56 -1.17
N LEU A 155 12.11 6.55 -2.02
CA LEU A 155 10.76 6.95 -1.64
C LEU A 155 10.15 5.98 -0.62
N GLY A 156 10.28 4.67 -0.86
CA GLY A 156 9.83 3.63 0.05
C GLY A 156 10.46 3.76 1.44
N VAL A 157 11.78 3.97 1.50
CA VAL A 157 12.50 4.21 2.77
C VAL A 157 12.01 5.47 3.46
N VAL A 158 11.85 6.58 2.74
CA VAL A 158 11.37 7.85 3.32
C VAL A 158 9.98 7.69 3.93
N LEU A 159 9.05 7.02 3.25
CA LEU A 159 7.69 6.79 3.76
C LEU A 159 7.69 5.95 5.03
N VAL A 160 8.49 4.87 5.07
CA VAL A 160 8.64 4.03 6.27
C VAL A 160 9.20 4.86 7.43
N VAL A 161 10.24 5.67 7.19
CA VAL A 161 10.83 6.56 8.22
C VAL A 161 9.81 7.57 8.72
N LEU A 162 9.01 8.20 7.85
CA LEU A 162 7.98 9.16 8.28
C LEU A 162 6.92 8.50 9.16
N VAL A 163 6.46 7.30 8.81
CA VAL A 163 5.49 6.55 9.64
C VAL A 163 6.11 6.15 10.99
N LEU A 164 7.38 5.75 11.02
CA LEU A 164 8.12 5.50 12.25
C LEU A 164 8.22 6.75 13.14
N LEU A 165 8.53 7.90 12.56
CA LEU A 165 8.61 9.17 13.29
C LEU A 165 7.23 9.56 13.85
N LEU A 166 6.16 9.36 13.10
CA LEU A 166 4.79 9.57 13.57
C LEU A 166 4.47 8.66 14.77
N LEU A 167 4.85 7.38 14.71
CA LEU A 167 4.67 6.41 15.80
C LEU A 167 5.43 6.82 17.07
N VAL A 168 6.71 7.17 16.93
CA VAL A 168 7.57 7.61 18.05
C VAL A 168 7.05 8.91 18.65
N GLY A 169 6.73 9.89 17.80
CA GLY A 169 6.16 11.18 18.23
C GLY A 169 4.89 10.97 19.05
N ARG A 170 3.96 10.12 18.58
CA ARG A 170 2.73 9.80 19.31
C ARG A 170 2.99 9.23 20.71
N LYS A 171 3.97 8.34 20.84
CA LYS A 171 4.34 7.74 22.13
C LYS A 171 4.87 8.80 23.09
N LEU A 172 5.82 9.62 22.63
CA LEU A 172 6.43 10.70 23.44
C LEU A 172 5.39 11.74 23.89
N PHE A 173 4.46 12.14 23.01
CA PHE A 173 3.40 13.10 23.37
C PHE A 173 2.38 12.52 24.36
N LYS A 174 2.11 11.20 24.30
CA LYS A 174 1.21 10.54 25.25
C LYS A 174 1.83 10.45 26.64
N GLU A 175 3.13 10.18 26.73
CA GLU A 175 3.86 10.12 28.00
C GLU A 175 3.93 11.50 28.68
N ARG A 176 4.08 12.59 27.91
CA ARG A 176 4.06 13.96 28.45
C ARG A 176 2.69 14.43 28.97
N ARG A 177 1.60 13.78 28.59
CA ARG A 177 0.23 14.10 29.04
C ARG A 177 -0.28 13.18 30.14
N ALA A 178 0.51 12.20 30.60
CA ALA A 178 0.13 11.38 31.73
C ALA A 178 0.20 12.22 33.01
N PRO A 179 -0.85 12.26 33.85
CA PRO A 179 -0.78 12.95 35.13
C PRO A 179 0.33 12.33 35.99
N PRO A 180 1.01 13.12 36.84
CA PRO A 180 2.00 12.58 37.77
C PRO A 180 1.36 11.46 38.59
N LYS A 181 2.07 10.34 38.73
CA LYS A 181 1.62 9.26 39.61
C LYS A 181 1.61 9.78 41.06
N PRO A 182 0.57 9.46 41.84
CA PRO A 182 0.50 9.81 43.25
C PRO A 182 1.61 9.13 44.06
#